data_AF-A0A7Y5QEB3-F1
#
_entry.id   AF-A0A7Y5QEB3-F1
#
_cell.length_a   1.000
_cell.length_b   1.000
_cell.length_c   1.000
_cell.angle_alpha   90.00
_cell.angle_beta   90.00
_cell.angle_gamma   90.00
#
_symmetry.space_group_name_H-M   'P 1'
#
loop_
_entity.id
_entity.type
_entity.pdbx_description
1 polymer ?
#
loop_
_entity_poly.entity_id
_entity_poly.type
_entity_poly.pdbx_seq_one_letter_code
_entity_poly.pdbx_strand_id
1 'polypeptide(L)'
;MSKPIIIPDWAYKGHKRAGRGTGRQGLKATLKYLQYRDKKNNHLAQNHAYERWQDHGMGVSYGEIFKNCDALQSKHVLAWTWVISPAPDLMELVPQSERRALLYELTERVVEDYYTERGFDVPEYSFLMHNAKTKGKDGEPPQEHLHTHVILPGTAPSTADRIPVYNNTTKGHDRLFRDIAAQHFADILDERGIDWRPLREEPQADMQRNDEIDLDDFFSL
;
A
#
# COMPACT_ATOMS: atom_id res chain seq x y z
N MET A 1 16.30 -14.51 0.84
CA MET A 1 15.33 -13.62 1.52
C MET A 1 14.07 -13.72 0.70
N SER A 2 12.97 -14.17 1.29
CA SER A 2 11.72 -14.36 0.54
C SER A 2 11.23 -13.05 -0.08
N LYS A 3 10.65 -13.16 -1.27
CA LYS A 3 10.06 -12.02 -1.99
C LYS A 3 8.94 -11.41 -1.14
N PRO A 4 8.84 -10.08 -0.98
CA PRO A 4 7.76 -9.49 -0.19
C PRO A 4 6.39 -9.76 -0.83
N ILE A 5 5.37 -9.99 0.00
CA ILE A 5 3.98 -10.15 -0.48
C ILE A 5 3.31 -8.79 -0.73
N ILE A 6 3.77 -7.74 -0.06
CA ILE A 6 3.23 -6.38 -0.17
C ILE A 6 4.34 -5.36 0.11
N ILE A 7 4.22 -4.19 -0.52
CA ILE A 7 5.09 -3.04 -0.29
C ILE A 7 4.22 -1.89 0.22
N PRO A 8 4.17 -1.67 1.53
CA PRO A 8 3.60 -0.47 2.10
C PRO A 8 4.70 0.60 2.29
N ASP A 9 4.39 1.84 1.97
CA ASP A 9 5.31 2.97 2.14
C ASP A 9 4.57 4.23 2.60
N TRP A 10 5.29 5.14 3.25
CA TRP A 10 4.76 6.45 3.60
C TRP A 10 5.76 7.57 3.34
N ALA A 11 5.20 8.74 3.10
CA ALA A 11 5.90 10.00 3.16
C ALA A 11 5.01 11.04 3.85
N TYR A 12 5.59 12.19 4.18
CA TYR A 12 4.83 13.33 4.68
C TYR A 12 5.10 14.58 3.85
N LYS A 13 4.13 15.49 3.85
CA LYS A 13 4.29 16.87 3.41
C LYS A 13 4.43 17.77 4.62
N GLY A 14 5.53 18.52 4.72
CA GLY A 14 5.70 19.57 5.72
C GLY A 14 5.13 20.92 5.27
N HIS A 15 5.06 21.88 6.19
CA HIS A 15 4.48 23.22 5.96
C HIS A 15 5.32 24.11 5.06
N LYS A 16 6.63 24.10 5.33
CA LYS A 16 7.60 24.95 4.64
C LYS A 16 8.00 24.28 3.35
N ARG A 17 8.14 25.10 2.30
CA ARG A 17 8.69 24.67 1.03
C ARG A 17 10.19 24.46 1.20
N ALA A 18 10.62 23.21 1.30
CA ALA A 18 12.04 22.83 1.30
C ALA A 18 12.54 22.43 -0.11
N GLY A 19 11.64 22.35 -1.10
CA GLY A 19 11.95 21.93 -2.48
C GLY A 19 10.72 21.79 -3.36
N ARG A 20 10.89 21.26 -4.58
CA ARG A 20 9.78 20.97 -5.51
C ARG A 20 8.88 19.88 -4.89
N GLY A 21 7.57 20.15 -4.78
CA GLY A 21 6.60 19.18 -4.25
C GLY A 21 6.43 19.14 -2.73
N THR A 22 6.88 20.17 -2.00
CA THR A 22 6.70 20.34 -0.53
C THR A 22 5.80 21.53 -0.21
N GLY A 23 5.33 21.66 1.04
CA GLY A 23 4.42 22.73 1.44
C GLY A 23 2.99 22.56 0.93
N ARG A 24 2.14 23.54 1.24
CA ARG A 24 0.73 23.58 0.81
C ARG A 24 0.56 23.44 -0.70
N GLN A 25 1.37 24.16 -1.48
CA GLN A 25 1.34 24.05 -2.94
C GLN A 25 1.75 22.65 -3.42
N GLY A 26 2.76 22.04 -2.78
CA GLY A 26 3.19 20.69 -3.08
C GLY A 26 2.09 19.66 -2.80
N LEU A 27 1.45 19.71 -1.64
CA LEU A 27 0.33 18.84 -1.31
C LEU A 27 -0.82 19.03 -2.31
N LYS A 28 -1.25 20.27 -2.57
CA LYS A 28 -2.32 20.56 -3.53
C LYS A 28 -2.01 20.02 -4.93
N ALA A 29 -0.77 20.16 -5.39
CA ALA A 29 -0.33 19.60 -6.67
C ALA A 29 -0.35 18.06 -6.67
N THR A 30 0.09 17.42 -5.59
CA THR A 30 0.00 15.96 -5.41
C THR A 30 -1.45 15.48 -5.45
N LEU A 31 -2.35 16.08 -4.65
CA LEU A 31 -3.75 15.66 -4.61
C LEU A 31 -4.46 15.87 -5.96
N LYS A 32 -4.21 17.01 -6.61
CA LYS A 32 -4.71 17.28 -7.97
C LYS A 32 -4.19 16.24 -8.96
N TYR A 33 -2.90 15.92 -8.88
CA TYR A 33 -2.32 14.88 -9.71
C TYR A 33 -2.99 13.54 -9.44
N LEU A 34 -3.11 13.08 -8.19
CA LEU A 34 -3.72 11.80 -7.85
C LEU A 34 -5.17 11.68 -8.34
N GLN A 35 -5.98 12.73 -8.15
CA GLN A 35 -7.38 12.72 -8.58
C GLN A 35 -7.54 12.65 -10.10
N TYR A 36 -6.68 13.34 -10.85
CA TYR A 36 -6.80 13.43 -12.31
C TYR A 36 -5.84 12.51 -13.08
N ARG A 37 -4.93 11.82 -12.40
CA ARG A 37 -4.01 10.83 -12.99
C ARG A 37 -4.77 9.56 -13.29
N ASP A 38 -5.32 9.48 -14.49
CA ASP A 38 -5.44 8.28 -15.34
C ASP A 38 -6.57 8.47 -16.36
N LYS A 39 -6.20 8.96 -17.55
CA LYS A 39 -6.41 8.34 -18.87
C LYS A 39 -5.86 9.31 -19.91
N LYS A 40 -5.13 8.77 -20.90
CA LYS A 40 -4.66 9.51 -22.08
C LYS A 40 -5.84 10.11 -22.89
N ASN A 41 -7.07 9.62 -22.67
CA ASN A 41 -8.33 10.17 -23.17
C ASN A 41 -9.27 10.49 -22.00
N ASN A 42 -9.32 11.77 -21.66
CA ASN A 42 -9.92 12.32 -20.45
C ASN A 42 -11.38 12.79 -20.71
N HIS A 43 -12.33 11.87 -20.71
CA HIS A 43 -13.78 12.23 -20.71
C HIS A 43 -14.51 11.84 -19.41
N LEU A 44 -13.92 11.02 -18.54
CA LEU A 44 -14.56 10.60 -17.28
C LEU A 44 -14.18 11.47 -16.07
N ALA A 45 -13.03 12.16 -16.09
CA ALA A 45 -12.62 13.03 -14.97
C ALA A 45 -13.34 14.38 -14.93
N GLN A 46 -14.25 14.63 -15.90
CA GLN A 46 -15.17 15.79 -15.91
C GLN A 46 -16.55 15.45 -15.34
N ASN A 47 -16.84 14.18 -15.06
CA ASN A 47 -18.11 13.80 -14.46
C ASN A 47 -18.02 13.94 -12.94
N HIS A 48 -18.72 14.93 -12.38
CA HIS A 48 -18.83 15.15 -10.94
C HIS A 48 -19.40 13.94 -10.17
N ALA A 49 -20.08 13.02 -10.86
CA ALA A 49 -20.60 11.78 -10.29
C ALA A 49 -19.56 10.64 -10.16
N TYR A 50 -18.30 10.84 -10.60
CA TYR A 50 -17.25 9.84 -10.45
C TYR A 50 -16.52 10.05 -9.11
N GLU A 51 -17.09 9.50 -8.04
CA GLU A 51 -16.46 9.44 -6.72
C GLU A 51 -15.22 8.53 -6.78
N ARG A 52 -14.07 9.14 -7.09
CA ARG A 52 -12.78 8.45 -7.21
C ARG A 52 -12.15 8.17 -5.85
N TRP A 53 -12.36 9.09 -4.92
CA TRP A 53 -11.89 8.97 -3.55
C TRP A 53 -12.89 8.15 -2.75
N GLN A 54 -12.38 7.14 -2.04
CA GLN A 54 -13.10 6.52 -0.94
C GLN A 54 -12.89 7.43 0.26
N ASP A 55 -13.99 7.98 0.78
CA ASP A 55 -13.98 8.98 1.85
C ASP A 55 -14.27 8.34 3.20
N HIS A 56 -13.32 8.51 4.12
CA HIS A 56 -13.41 8.15 5.53
C HIS A 56 -13.25 9.40 6.41
N GLY A 57 -13.86 10.52 5.98
CA GLY A 57 -13.91 11.79 6.70
C GLY A 57 -12.98 12.88 6.18
N MET A 58 -12.08 12.58 5.22
CA MET A 58 -11.19 13.60 4.64
C MET A 58 -11.78 14.30 3.42
N GLY A 59 -12.85 13.77 2.82
CA GLY A 59 -13.57 14.34 1.69
C GLY A 59 -13.41 13.56 0.39
N VAL A 60 -14.25 13.88 -0.59
CA VAL A 60 -14.36 13.19 -1.88
C VAL A 60 -13.64 13.91 -3.03
N SER A 61 -12.98 15.04 -2.73
CA SER A 61 -12.27 15.85 -3.71
C SER A 61 -10.92 16.36 -3.19
N TYR A 62 -9.99 16.64 -4.11
CA TYR A 62 -8.66 17.17 -3.76
C TYR A 62 -8.75 18.50 -3.01
N GLY A 63 -9.82 19.28 -3.23
CA GLY A 63 -10.05 20.56 -2.57
C GLY A 63 -10.47 20.37 -1.12
N GLU A 64 -11.42 19.47 -0.86
CA GLU A 64 -11.86 19.11 0.50
C GLU A 64 -10.75 18.43 1.29
N ILE A 65 -10.10 17.42 0.69
CA ILE A 65 -8.98 16.70 1.31
C ILE A 65 -7.85 17.68 1.67
N PHE A 66 -7.53 18.62 0.78
CA PHE A 66 -6.53 19.65 1.07
C PHE A 66 -6.95 20.56 2.24
N LYS A 67 -8.21 21.01 2.26
CA LYS A 67 -8.75 21.86 3.32
C LYS A 67 -8.72 21.14 4.68
N ASN A 68 -9.11 19.87 4.70
CA ASN A 68 -9.12 19.06 5.91
C ASN A 68 -7.69 18.74 6.39
N CYS A 69 -6.75 18.46 5.48
CA CYS A 69 -5.33 18.35 5.84
C CYS A 69 -4.80 19.64 6.49
N ASP A 70 -5.15 20.81 5.95
CA ASP A 70 -4.72 22.09 6.50
C ASP A 70 -5.33 22.39 7.87
N ALA A 71 -6.59 21.99 8.08
CA ALA A 71 -7.28 22.14 9.36
C ALA A 71 -6.74 21.19 10.45
N LEU A 72 -6.38 19.97 10.07
CA LEU A 72 -6.00 18.87 10.97
C LEU A 72 -4.48 18.63 11.00
N GLN A 73 -3.69 19.59 10.53
CA GLN A 73 -2.24 19.50 10.51
C GLN A 73 -1.63 19.49 11.92
N SER A 74 -0.45 18.88 12.08
CA SER A 74 0.36 19.06 13.28
C SER A 74 1.40 20.16 13.07
N LYS A 75 2.25 20.42 14.07
CA LYS A 75 3.35 21.39 13.97
C LYS A 75 4.32 21.15 12.80
N HIS A 76 4.47 19.90 12.35
CA HIS A 76 5.47 19.53 11.35
C HIS A 76 4.90 18.80 10.13
N VAL A 77 3.72 18.21 10.26
CA VAL A 77 3.10 17.41 9.21
C VAL A 77 1.80 18.09 8.77
N LEU A 78 1.76 18.49 7.50
CA LEU A 78 0.55 18.96 6.83
C LEU A 78 -0.33 17.77 6.43
N ALA A 79 0.28 16.73 5.87
CA ALA A 79 -0.40 15.50 5.51
C ALA A 79 0.60 14.34 5.46
N TRP A 80 0.13 13.16 5.84
CA TRP A 80 0.75 11.90 5.47
C TRP A 80 0.21 11.45 4.11
N THR A 81 1.09 10.85 3.31
CA THR A 81 0.76 10.24 2.02
C THR A 81 1.30 8.82 2.04
N TRP A 82 0.41 7.83 2.12
CA TRP A 82 0.81 6.42 2.14
C TRP A 82 0.54 5.77 0.79
N VAL A 83 1.23 4.67 0.54
CA VAL A 83 1.01 3.78 -0.59
C VAL A 83 0.86 2.36 -0.05
N ILE A 84 -0.22 1.69 -0.39
CA ILE A 84 -0.41 0.25 -0.16
C ILE A 84 -0.34 -0.45 -1.51
N SER A 85 0.69 -1.27 -1.71
CA SER A 85 0.97 -1.92 -2.99
C SER A 85 1.16 -3.42 -2.80
N PRO A 86 0.10 -4.25 -2.90
CA PRO A 86 0.27 -5.71 -2.93
C PRO A 86 1.14 -6.12 -4.13
N ALA A 87 1.81 -7.26 -4.01
CA ALA A 87 2.67 -7.75 -5.07
C ALA A 87 1.85 -8.13 -6.32
N PRO A 88 2.24 -7.65 -7.52
CA PRO A 88 1.47 -7.89 -8.75
C PRO A 88 1.22 -9.37 -9.07
N ASP A 89 2.21 -10.23 -8.82
CA ASP A 89 2.12 -11.68 -9.05
C ASP A 89 1.12 -12.38 -8.12
N LEU A 90 0.96 -11.92 -6.87
CA LEU A 90 -0.07 -12.43 -5.98
C LEU A 90 -1.46 -11.89 -6.35
N MET A 91 -1.53 -10.63 -6.77
CA MET A 91 -2.78 -10.05 -7.28
C MET A 91 -3.26 -10.73 -8.57
N GLU A 92 -2.37 -11.38 -9.33
CA GLU A 92 -2.75 -12.18 -10.49
C GLU A 92 -3.54 -13.44 -10.13
N LEU A 93 -3.29 -14.02 -8.95
CA LEU A 93 -4.03 -15.17 -8.43
C LEU A 93 -5.49 -14.80 -8.06
N VAL A 94 -5.75 -13.52 -7.80
CA VAL A 94 -7.07 -13.02 -7.44
C VAL A 94 -7.92 -12.83 -8.71
N PRO A 95 -9.17 -13.32 -8.75
CA PRO A 95 -10.09 -13.07 -9.86
C PRO A 95 -10.20 -11.58 -10.20
N GLN A 96 -10.12 -11.22 -11.48
CA GLN A 96 -10.04 -9.81 -11.90
C GLN A 96 -11.20 -8.96 -11.38
N SER A 97 -12.40 -9.54 -11.28
CA SER A 97 -13.60 -8.89 -10.74
C SER A 97 -13.50 -8.55 -9.25
N GLU A 98 -12.63 -9.24 -8.50
CA GLU A 98 -12.51 -9.12 -7.04
C GLU A 98 -11.32 -8.25 -6.62
N ARG A 99 -10.32 -8.08 -7.49
CA ARG A 99 -9.07 -7.33 -7.17
C ARG A 99 -9.30 -5.94 -6.60
N ARG A 100 -10.29 -5.21 -7.11
CA ARG A 100 -10.64 -3.87 -6.61
C ARG A 100 -11.18 -3.94 -5.18
N ALA A 101 -12.15 -4.83 -4.95
CA ALA A 101 -12.78 -4.98 -3.63
C ALA A 101 -11.74 -5.42 -2.60
N LEU A 102 -10.89 -6.38 -2.97
CA LEU A 102 -9.78 -6.84 -2.14
C LEU A 102 -8.84 -5.70 -1.76
N LEU A 103 -8.39 -4.89 -2.74
CA LEU A 103 -7.44 -3.82 -2.45
C LEU A 103 -8.06 -2.70 -1.59
N TYR A 104 -9.37 -2.45 -1.72
CA TYR A 104 -10.07 -1.49 -0.86
C TYR A 104 -10.11 -1.99 0.58
N GLU A 105 -10.59 -3.22 0.78
CA GLU A 105 -10.62 -3.87 2.09
C GLU A 105 -9.23 -3.93 2.74
N LEU A 106 -8.21 -4.35 1.97
CA LEU A 106 -6.83 -4.39 2.43
C LEU A 106 -6.34 -3.00 2.88
N THR A 107 -6.69 -1.95 2.12
CA THR A 107 -6.27 -0.58 2.47
C THR A 107 -6.92 -0.13 3.77
N GLU A 108 -8.21 -0.40 3.94
CA GLU A 108 -8.98 -0.04 5.14
C GLU A 108 -8.44 -0.78 6.38
N ARG A 109 -8.34 -2.11 6.33
CA ARG A 109 -7.77 -2.93 7.43
C ARG A 109 -6.38 -2.44 7.84
N VAL A 110 -5.49 -2.17 6.86
CA VAL A 110 -4.12 -1.72 7.15
C VAL A 110 -4.08 -0.33 7.80
N VAL A 111 -4.91 0.61 7.35
CA VAL A 111 -4.94 1.95 7.94
C VAL A 111 -5.49 1.87 9.36
N GLU A 112 -6.60 1.17 9.55
CA GLU A 112 -7.32 1.12 10.81
C GLU A 112 -6.51 0.41 11.90
N ASP A 113 -5.96 -0.76 11.59
CA ASP A 113 -5.16 -1.52 12.55
C ASP A 113 -3.83 -0.83 12.86
N TYR A 114 -3.21 -0.15 11.89
CA TYR A 114 -1.99 0.60 12.18
C TYR A 114 -2.20 1.71 13.22
N TYR A 115 -3.33 2.44 13.17
CA TYR A 115 -3.61 3.46 14.19
C TYR A 115 -4.01 2.83 15.52
N THR A 116 -4.82 1.77 15.49
CA THR A 116 -5.27 1.04 16.69
C THR A 116 -4.08 0.44 17.44
N GLU A 117 -3.18 -0.26 16.76
CA GLU A 117 -1.93 -0.82 17.33
C GLU A 117 -0.97 0.24 17.85
N ARG A 118 -1.07 1.46 17.31
CA ARG A 118 -0.32 2.63 17.78
C ARG A 118 -1.00 3.36 18.95
N GLY A 119 -2.16 2.89 19.40
CA GLY A 119 -2.91 3.44 20.53
C GLY A 119 -3.65 4.74 20.20
N PHE A 120 -4.00 4.96 18.94
CA PHE A 120 -4.81 6.09 18.50
C PHE A 120 -6.20 5.61 18.06
N ASP A 121 -7.16 6.53 18.06
CA ASP A 121 -8.36 6.33 17.26
C ASP A 121 -8.01 6.52 15.78
N VAL A 122 -8.77 5.88 14.90
CA VAL A 122 -8.58 6.01 13.45
C VAL A 122 -8.86 7.47 13.04
N PRO A 123 -7.88 8.19 12.45
CA PRO A 123 -8.12 9.54 11.98
C PRO A 123 -8.97 9.53 10.73
N GLU A 124 -9.43 10.71 10.33
CA GLU A 124 -10.01 10.87 9.00
C GLU A 124 -8.97 10.51 7.93
N TYR A 125 -9.39 9.75 6.93
CA TYR A 125 -8.56 9.50 5.75
C TYR A 125 -9.40 9.50 4.48
N SER A 126 -8.74 9.69 3.34
CA SER A 126 -9.34 9.38 2.03
C SER A 126 -8.30 8.68 1.20
N PHE A 127 -8.73 7.71 0.39
CA PHE A 127 -7.82 7.02 -0.51
C PHE A 127 -8.42 6.85 -1.90
N LEU A 128 -7.55 6.60 -2.87
CA LEU A 128 -7.96 6.20 -4.21
C LEU A 128 -7.04 5.09 -4.71
N MET A 129 -7.51 4.34 -5.70
CA MET A 129 -6.73 3.30 -6.37
C MET A 129 -6.27 3.78 -7.74
N HIS A 130 -5.01 3.47 -8.06
CA HIS A 130 -4.41 3.59 -9.38
C HIS A 130 -4.06 2.21 -9.92
N ASN A 131 -4.01 2.10 -11.25
CA ASN A 131 -3.54 0.91 -11.95
C ASN A 131 -2.39 1.34 -12.88
N ALA A 132 -1.16 0.99 -12.51
CA ALA A 132 -0.01 1.12 -13.38
C ALA A 132 0.27 -0.21 -14.09
N LYS A 133 1.08 -0.19 -15.15
CA LYS A 133 1.67 -1.43 -15.69
C LYS A 133 3.07 -1.58 -15.14
N THR A 134 3.44 -2.77 -14.67
CA THR A 134 4.84 -3.06 -14.36
C THR A 134 5.66 -2.94 -15.64
N LYS A 135 6.91 -2.47 -15.51
CA LYS A 135 7.90 -2.68 -16.56
C LYS A 135 8.38 -4.10 -16.35
N GLY A 136 7.91 -5.05 -17.17
CA GLY A 136 8.38 -6.44 -17.08
C GLY A 136 9.90 -6.47 -17.04
N LYS A 137 10.47 -7.30 -16.15
CA LYS A 137 11.91 -7.61 -16.23
C LYS A 137 12.13 -8.49 -17.46
N ASP A 138 13.32 -8.44 -18.05
CA ASP A 138 13.69 -9.09 -19.32
C ASP A 138 12.87 -10.36 -19.67
N GLY A 139 11.88 -10.20 -20.56
CA GLY A 139 11.06 -11.31 -21.08
C GLY A 139 9.72 -11.57 -20.36
N GLU A 140 9.46 -10.99 -19.18
CA GLU A 140 8.20 -11.15 -18.48
C GLU A 140 7.10 -10.22 -19.04
N PRO A 141 5.85 -10.70 -19.17
CA PRO A 141 4.74 -9.86 -19.59
C PRO A 141 4.50 -8.73 -18.55
N PRO A 142 4.16 -7.50 -19.00
CA PRO A 142 3.73 -6.44 -18.10
C PRO A 142 2.51 -6.88 -17.28
N GLN A 143 2.62 -6.76 -15.96
CA GLN A 143 1.56 -7.10 -15.00
C GLN A 143 0.77 -5.86 -14.61
N GLU A 144 -0.48 -6.04 -14.21
CA GLU A 144 -1.26 -4.97 -13.57
C GLU A 144 -0.69 -4.67 -12.19
N HIS A 145 -0.43 -3.39 -11.93
CA HIS A 145 0.12 -2.91 -10.68
C HIS A 145 -0.89 -2.02 -9.98
N LEU A 146 -1.83 -2.67 -9.30
CA LEU A 146 -2.83 -2.03 -8.46
C LEU A 146 -2.19 -1.56 -7.16
N HIS A 147 -2.47 -0.31 -6.80
CA HIS A 147 -2.02 0.29 -5.55
C HIS A 147 -2.97 1.40 -5.12
N THR A 148 -3.05 1.66 -3.82
CA THR A 148 -3.80 2.80 -3.28
C THR A 148 -2.86 3.90 -2.82
N HIS A 149 -3.35 5.13 -2.95
CA HIS A 149 -2.76 6.30 -2.30
C HIS A 149 -3.69 6.74 -1.18
N VAL A 150 -3.22 6.68 0.06
CA VAL A 150 -3.98 7.12 1.24
C VAL A 150 -3.47 8.48 1.68
N ILE A 151 -4.39 9.40 1.97
CA ILE A 151 -4.10 10.74 2.46
C ILE A 151 -4.67 10.87 3.87
N LEU A 152 -3.81 11.22 4.82
CA LEU A 152 -4.16 11.37 6.22
C LEU A 152 -3.64 12.70 6.77
N PRO A 153 -4.30 13.29 7.77
CA PRO A 153 -3.84 14.52 8.42
C PRO A 153 -2.58 14.29 9.28
N GLY A 154 -1.98 15.38 9.76
CA GLY A 154 -0.80 15.31 10.63
C GLY A 154 -1.09 14.95 12.09
N THR A 155 -2.36 14.78 12.45
CA THR A 155 -2.86 14.50 13.80
C THR A 155 -3.87 13.36 13.75
N ALA A 156 -4.09 12.68 14.87
CA ALA A 156 -5.15 11.70 15.03
C ALA A 156 -5.92 11.95 16.33
N PRO A 157 -7.20 11.57 16.41
CA PRO A 157 -7.93 11.56 17.67
C PRO A 157 -7.32 10.55 18.65
N SER A 158 -7.52 10.83 19.93
CA SER A 158 -7.26 9.92 21.03
C SER A 158 -8.34 10.13 22.09
N THR A 159 -8.40 9.23 23.08
CA THR A 159 -9.40 9.22 24.15
C THR A 159 -9.65 10.55 24.86
N ALA A 160 -8.65 11.44 24.95
CA ALA A 160 -8.77 12.74 25.60
C ALA A 160 -8.68 13.93 24.64
N ASP A 161 -7.87 13.83 23.58
CA ASP A 161 -7.52 14.98 22.72
C ASP A 161 -7.11 14.51 21.31
N ARG A 162 -7.04 15.45 20.36
CA ARG A 162 -6.39 15.22 19.06
C ARG A 162 -4.90 15.54 19.14
N ILE A 163 -4.05 14.55 18.84
CA ILE A 163 -2.60 14.64 19.04
C ILE A 163 -1.79 14.46 17.75
N PRO A 164 -0.58 15.07 17.64
CA PRO A 164 0.30 14.87 16.51
C PRO A 164 0.74 13.43 16.31
N VAL A 165 0.72 12.94 15.06
CA VAL A 165 1.20 11.60 14.71
C VAL A 165 2.46 11.68 13.87
N TYR A 166 3.52 11.04 14.38
CA TYR A 166 4.81 10.94 13.71
C TYR A 166 5.20 9.49 13.46
N ASN A 167 5.51 9.16 12.20
CA ASN A 167 6.08 7.88 11.82
C ASN A 167 7.61 7.98 11.86
N ASN A 168 8.25 7.07 12.60
CA ASN A 168 9.68 7.11 12.84
C ASN A 168 10.26 5.69 12.80
N THR A 169 11.19 5.46 11.88
CA THR A 169 11.90 4.20 11.70
C THR A 169 12.68 3.77 12.94
N THR A 170 13.28 4.70 13.70
CA THR A 170 14.02 4.33 14.93
C THR A 170 13.11 3.84 16.05
N LYS A 171 11.80 4.12 15.95
CA LYS A 171 10.76 3.58 16.86
C LYS A 171 10.09 2.33 16.31
N GLY A 172 10.58 1.78 15.19
CA GLY A 172 10.05 0.56 14.57
C GLY A 172 8.68 0.74 13.91
N HIS A 173 8.24 1.98 13.67
CA HIS A 173 6.93 2.21 13.06
C HIS A 173 6.85 1.61 11.66
N ASP A 174 7.90 1.75 10.85
CA ASP A 174 7.97 1.21 9.49
C ASP A 174 7.90 -0.31 9.47
N ARG A 175 8.53 -0.97 10.44
CA ARG A 175 8.41 -2.40 10.66
C ARG A 175 6.96 -2.77 11.01
N LEU A 176 6.36 -2.11 12.00
CA LEU A 176 4.97 -2.36 12.38
C LEU A 176 4.02 -2.23 11.18
N PHE A 177 4.21 -1.20 10.35
CA PHE A 177 3.38 -0.99 9.15
C PHE A 177 3.54 -2.10 8.11
N ARG A 178 4.77 -2.58 7.91
CA ARG A 178 5.05 -3.71 7.02
C ARG A 178 4.45 -5.00 7.56
N ASP A 179 4.57 -5.24 8.86
CA ASP A 179 4.07 -6.43 9.52
C ASP A 179 2.53 -6.48 9.44
N ILE A 180 1.84 -5.38 9.77
CA ILE A 180 0.37 -5.24 9.63
C ILE A 180 -0.08 -5.44 8.18
N ALA A 181 0.56 -4.76 7.23
CA ALA A 181 0.19 -4.89 5.82
C ALA A 181 0.40 -6.29 5.27
N ALA A 182 1.50 -6.95 5.66
CA ALA A 182 1.78 -8.32 5.26
C ALA A 182 0.75 -9.27 5.88
N GLN A 183 0.50 -9.15 7.18
CA GLN A 183 -0.47 -9.99 7.88
C GLN A 183 -1.86 -9.91 7.22
N HIS A 184 -2.39 -8.70 7.04
CA HIS A 184 -3.71 -8.56 6.40
C HIS A 184 -3.75 -9.06 4.97
N PHE A 185 -2.70 -8.85 4.17
CA PHE A 185 -2.73 -9.36 2.80
C PHE A 185 -2.69 -10.89 2.77
N ALA A 186 -1.89 -11.52 3.63
CA ALA A 186 -1.86 -12.97 3.77
C ALA A 186 -3.23 -13.50 4.24
N ASP A 187 -3.83 -12.90 5.27
CA ASP A 187 -5.13 -13.31 5.81
C ASP A 187 -6.23 -13.19 4.76
N ILE A 188 -6.28 -12.08 4.02
CA ILE A 188 -7.25 -11.85 2.95
C ILE A 188 -7.14 -12.88 1.82
N LEU A 189 -5.91 -13.30 1.47
CA LEU A 189 -5.69 -14.35 0.48
C LEU A 189 -6.12 -15.72 1.02
N ASP A 190 -5.79 -16.02 2.28
CA ASP A 190 -6.18 -17.28 2.94
C ASP A 190 -7.70 -17.38 3.13
N GLU A 191 -8.38 -16.30 3.55
CA GLU A 191 -9.84 -16.17 3.66
C GLU A 191 -10.56 -16.47 2.33
N ARG A 192 -9.89 -16.20 1.19
CA ARG A 192 -10.38 -16.45 -0.17
C ARG A 192 -9.97 -17.81 -0.72
N GLY A 193 -9.21 -18.60 0.04
CA GLY A 193 -8.69 -19.90 -0.39
C GLY A 193 -7.66 -19.81 -1.52
N ILE A 194 -6.96 -18.67 -1.64
CA ILE A 194 -5.93 -18.48 -2.66
C ILE A 194 -4.61 -19.05 -2.15
N ASP A 195 -4.09 -20.07 -2.84
CA ASP A 195 -2.80 -20.66 -2.49
C ASP A 195 -1.63 -19.80 -3.03
N TRP A 196 -1.20 -18.84 -2.22
CA TRP A 196 -0.17 -17.85 -2.58
C TRP A 196 1.25 -18.26 -2.15
N ARG A 197 1.37 -19.23 -1.23
CA ARG A 197 2.64 -19.65 -0.62
C ARG A 197 3.65 -20.20 -1.64
N PRO A 198 3.27 -20.97 -2.68
CA PRO A 198 4.21 -21.44 -3.69
C PRO A 198 4.97 -20.34 -4.44
N LEU A 199 4.42 -19.12 -4.51
CA LEU A 199 5.10 -17.96 -5.12
C LEU A 199 6.07 -17.25 -4.16
N ARG A 200 6.19 -17.72 -2.91
CA ARG A 200 6.92 -17.05 -1.83
C ARG A 200 7.88 -17.99 -1.09
N GLU A 201 7.59 -19.28 -1.10
CA GLU A 201 8.50 -20.33 -0.72
C GLU A 201 9.54 -20.52 -1.83
N GLU A 202 10.83 -20.41 -1.50
CA GLU A 202 11.88 -20.89 -2.40
C GLU A 202 11.74 -22.42 -2.46
N PRO A 203 11.79 -23.08 -3.64
CA PRO A 203 11.83 -24.53 -3.69
C PRO A 203 12.97 -24.99 -2.79
N GLN A 204 12.67 -25.81 -1.77
CA GLN A 204 13.74 -26.56 -1.11
C GLN A 204 14.39 -27.33 -2.24
N ALA A 205 15.67 -27.04 -2.54
CA ALA A 205 16.44 -27.88 -3.43
C ALA A 205 16.23 -29.29 -2.93
N ASP A 206 15.62 -30.16 -3.75
CA ASP A 206 15.48 -31.58 -3.44
C ASP A 206 16.81 -32.00 -2.84
N MET A 207 16.80 -32.33 -1.55
CA MET A 207 17.92 -33.04 -0.95
C MET A 207 18.17 -34.19 -1.91
N GLN A 208 19.27 -34.09 -2.65
CA GLN A 208 19.68 -35.13 -3.57
C GLN A 208 19.46 -36.43 -2.82
N ARG A 209 18.57 -37.27 -3.36
CA ARG A 209 18.76 -38.71 -3.20
C ARG A 209 20.17 -38.95 -3.71
N ASN A 210 21.14 -38.92 -2.81
CA ASN A 210 22.27 -39.80 -2.90
C ASN A 210 21.67 -41.19 -2.71
N ASP A 211 21.07 -41.70 -3.79
CA ASP A 211 21.32 -43.07 -4.13
C ASP A 211 22.85 -43.12 -4.22
N GLU A 212 23.49 -43.61 -3.16
CA GLU A 212 24.86 -44.09 -3.23
C GLU A 212 24.89 -44.99 -4.47
N ILE A 213 25.43 -44.46 -5.57
CA ILE A 213 26.02 -45.32 -6.58
C ILE A 213 27.16 -45.99 -5.82
N ASP A 214 26.91 -47.20 -5.38
CA ASP A 214 27.94 -48.09 -4.84
C ASP A 214 28.95 -48.32 -5.97
N LEU A 215 30.05 -47.56 -5.90
CA LEU A 215 31.15 -47.63 -6.86
C LEU A 215 31.95 -48.93 -6.71
N ASP A 216 31.74 -49.69 -5.63
CA ASP A 216 32.38 -50.99 -5.45
C ASP A 216 31.68 -52.07 -6.30
N ASP A 217 30.39 -51.94 -6.60
CA ASP A 217 29.64 -52.87 -7.46
C ASP A 217 29.95 -52.66 -8.97
N PHE A 218 30.51 -51.51 -9.34
CA PHE A 218 30.88 -51.20 -10.74
C PHE A 218 32.27 -51.69 -11.13
N PHE A 219 33.16 -51.96 -10.17
CA PHE A 219 34.54 -52.43 -10.42
C PHE A 219 34.84 -53.85 -9.91
N SER A 220 33.86 -54.54 -9.33
CA SER A 220 34.01 -55.92 -8.86
C SER A 220 33.63 -56.93 -9.94
N LEU A 221 34.65 -57.54 -10.55
CA LEU A 221 34.60 -58.83 -11.25
C LEU A 221 34.56 -59.97 -10.23
#